data_AF-A0A938SCI8-F1
#
_entry.id   AF-A0A938SCI8-F1
#
_cell.length_a   1.000
_cell.length_b   1.000
_cell.length_c   1.000
_cell.angle_alpha   90.00
_cell.angle_beta   90.00
_cell.angle_gamma   90.00
#
_symmetry.space_group_name_H-M   'P 1'
#
loop_
_entity.id
_entity.type
_entity.pdbx_description
1 polymer ?
#
loop_
_entity_poly.entity_id
_entity_poly.type
_entity_poly.pdbx_seq_one_letter_code
_entity_poly.pdbx_strand_id
1 'polypeptide(L)'
;MSDCIPNKTGRVGLAPLQETDLPPKTLSFWHLVGPGAILVGLSIGSGELVMWPIIVAQYGGGMIWAAAFGVFVQLWVNIELGRYTLATGESVYTGYARVWRGFVPLFILLNVVGWILPGWAMDSGAALKVFLTGQGVDANSALDPAF
;
A
#
# COMPACT_ATOMS: atom_id res chain seq x y z
N MET A 1 -3.56 36.01 26.13
CA MET A 1 -4.79 36.59 25.56
C MET A 1 -4.40 37.22 24.24
N SER A 2 -4.22 36.40 23.22
CA SER A 2 -3.99 36.81 21.83
C SER A 2 -4.28 35.61 20.95
N ASP A 3 -5.10 35.84 19.94
CA ASP A 3 -5.35 34.99 18.78
C ASP A 3 -6.43 33.91 18.92
N CYS A 4 -7.62 34.40 19.26
CA CYS A 4 -8.85 33.89 18.68
C CYS A 4 -8.93 34.36 17.20
N ILE A 5 -8.15 33.75 16.31
CA ILE A 5 -8.31 33.94 14.86
C ILE A 5 -9.27 32.86 14.37
N PRO A 6 -10.52 33.18 14.01
CA PRO A 6 -11.39 32.22 13.35
C PRO A 6 -10.89 32.03 11.91
N ASN A 7 -9.99 31.08 11.70
CA ASN A 7 -9.55 30.71 10.36
C ASN A 7 -10.62 29.86 9.67
N LYS A 8 -11.56 30.54 9.02
CA LYS A 8 -12.48 29.94 8.05
C LYS A 8 -11.77 29.78 6.69
N THR A 9 -10.91 28.77 6.55
CA THR A 9 -10.38 28.45 5.21
C THR A 9 -10.24 26.95 5.00
N GLY A 10 -11.28 26.35 4.43
CA GLY A 10 -11.29 25.00 3.91
C GLY A 10 -12.72 24.60 3.54
N ARG A 11 -12.96 24.12 2.31
CA ARG A 11 -14.28 23.63 1.84
C ARG A 11 -14.77 22.37 2.58
N VAL A 12 -14.05 21.97 3.62
CA VAL A 12 -14.21 20.81 4.48
C VAL A 12 -13.99 21.32 5.89
N GLY A 13 -14.93 21.08 6.81
CA GLY A 13 -14.90 21.58 8.20
C GLY A 13 -13.83 20.92 9.07
N LEU A 14 -12.58 20.90 8.60
CA LEU A 14 -11.39 20.40 9.29
C LEU A 14 -10.68 21.59 9.95
N ALA A 15 -10.08 21.35 11.10
CA ALA A 15 -9.27 22.34 11.81
C ALA A 15 -8.07 22.79 10.94
N PRO A 16 -7.54 24.02 11.10
CA PRO A 16 -6.37 24.48 10.37
C PRO A 16 -5.16 23.56 10.58
N LEU A 17 -4.26 23.49 9.58
CA LEU A 17 -3.05 22.65 9.65
C LEU A 17 -2.26 23.02 10.90
N GLN A 18 -2.09 22.07 11.81
CA GLN A 18 -1.37 22.29 13.05
C GLN A 18 0.08 21.82 12.84
N GLU A 19 0.97 22.76 12.50
CA GLU A 19 2.41 22.49 12.46
C GLU A 19 2.85 22.13 13.88
N THR A 20 3.04 20.83 14.12
CA THR A 20 3.54 20.32 15.40
C THR A 20 5.05 20.21 15.28
N ASP A 21 5.77 20.88 16.18
CA ASP A 21 7.21 20.77 16.28
C ASP A 21 7.60 19.31 16.52
N LEU A 22 8.53 18.76 15.71
CA LEU A 22 8.88 17.35 15.81
C LEU A 22 9.35 17.04 17.23
N PRO A 23 8.81 15.99 17.90
CA PRO A 23 9.29 15.62 19.22
C PRO A 23 10.80 15.37 19.13
N PRO A 24 11.60 15.83 20.12
CA PRO A 24 13.04 15.65 20.08
C PRO A 24 13.35 14.17 19.85
N LYS A 25 14.26 13.87 18.92
CA LYS A 25 14.65 12.50 18.56
C LYS A 25 15.42 11.87 19.73
N THR A 26 14.70 11.45 20.76
CA THR A 26 15.25 10.88 22.00
C THR A 26 15.56 9.39 21.88
N LEU A 27 15.06 8.73 20.83
CA LEU A 27 15.25 7.30 20.60
C LEU A 27 16.44 7.05 19.66
N SER A 28 17.30 6.12 20.07
CA SER A 28 18.40 5.60 19.24
C SER A 28 17.87 5.02 17.92
N PHE A 29 18.64 5.15 16.84
CA PHE A 29 18.31 4.64 15.50
C PHE A 29 17.86 3.17 15.54
N TRP A 30 18.55 2.34 16.30
CA TRP A 30 18.24 0.91 16.44
C TRP A 30 16.90 0.62 17.12
N HIS A 31 16.48 1.48 18.06
CA HIS A 31 15.15 1.39 18.70
C HIS A 31 14.02 1.83 17.77
N LEU A 32 14.30 2.66 16.75
CA LEU A 32 13.34 3.00 15.69
C LEU A 32 13.26 1.92 14.60
N VAL A 33 14.39 1.29 14.27
CA VAL A 33 14.46 0.30 13.19
C VAL A 33 13.77 -1.01 13.55
N GLY A 34 13.84 -1.44 14.82
CA GLY A 34 13.23 -2.71 15.28
C GLY A 34 11.74 -2.84 14.91
N PRO A 35 10.87 -1.91 15.32
CA PRO A 35 9.45 -1.93 14.95
C PRO A 35 9.23 -1.85 13.43
N GLY A 36 10.02 -1.04 12.73
CA GLY A 36 9.93 -0.91 11.27
C GLY A 36 10.26 -2.20 10.54
N ALA A 37 11.29 -2.93 10.96
CA ALA A 37 11.68 -4.19 10.36
C ALA A 37 10.59 -5.28 10.49
N ILE A 38 9.90 -5.33 11.62
CA ILE A 38 8.77 -6.25 11.83
C ILE A 38 7.60 -5.90 10.89
N LEU A 39 7.26 -4.62 10.77
CA LEU A 39 6.18 -4.16 9.89
C LEU A 39 6.50 -4.41 8.40
N VAL A 40 7.76 -4.25 8.00
CA VAL A 40 8.22 -4.58 6.63
C VAL A 40 8.13 -6.08 6.38
N GLY A 41 8.57 -6.91 7.32
CA GLY A 41 8.47 -8.36 7.23
C GLY A 41 7.02 -8.85 7.13
N LEU A 42 6.09 -8.20 7.84
CA LEU A 42 4.66 -8.49 7.75
C LEU A 42 4.04 -8.09 6.40
N SER A 43 4.54 -7.01 5.79
CA SER A 43 4.03 -6.53 4.49
C SER A 43 4.46 -7.40 3.32
N ILE A 44 5.58 -8.12 3.41
CA ILE A 44 6.00 -9.07 2.39
C ILE A 44 5.28 -10.40 2.65
N GLY A 45 4.13 -10.58 2.02
CA GLY A 45 3.25 -11.74 2.23
C GLY A 45 3.62 -12.95 1.37
N SER A 46 2.97 -14.09 1.64
CA SER A 46 3.10 -15.29 0.81
C SER A 46 2.56 -15.08 -0.61
N GLY A 47 1.65 -14.12 -0.80
CA GLY A 47 1.05 -13.77 -2.09
C GLY A 47 2.10 -13.29 -3.09
N GLU A 48 2.92 -12.29 -2.75
CA GLU A 48 4.02 -11.86 -3.63
C GLU A 48 5.02 -12.99 -3.92
N LEU A 49 5.38 -13.80 -2.92
CA LEU A 49 6.37 -14.87 -3.09
C LEU A 49 5.89 -16.02 -4.00
N VAL A 50 4.59 -16.20 -4.18
CA VAL A 50 4.01 -17.22 -5.07
C VAL A 50 3.64 -16.62 -6.43
N MET A 51 3.07 -15.42 -6.44
CA MET A 51 2.62 -14.74 -7.64
C MET A 51 3.77 -14.36 -8.58
N TRP A 52 4.87 -13.81 -8.04
CA TRP A 52 6.01 -13.40 -8.87
C TRP A 52 6.68 -14.58 -9.62
N PRO A 53 6.94 -15.74 -8.98
CA PRO A 53 7.41 -16.93 -9.70
C PRO A 53 6.47 -17.40 -10.80
N ILE A 54 5.15 -17.36 -10.59
CA ILE A 54 4.17 -17.75 -11.61
C ILE A 54 4.26 -16.81 -12.81
N ILE A 55 4.31 -15.50 -12.57
CA ILE A 55 4.45 -14.49 -13.62
C ILE A 55 5.78 -14.69 -14.39
N VAL A 56 6.88 -14.93 -13.69
CA VAL A 56 8.19 -15.17 -14.31
C VAL A 56 8.23 -16.50 -15.06
N ALA A 57 7.51 -17.52 -14.60
CA ALA A 57 7.41 -18.82 -15.27
C ALA A 57 6.58 -18.73 -16.56
N GLN A 58 5.51 -17.93 -16.57
CA GLN A 58 4.64 -17.75 -17.75
C GLN A 58 5.21 -16.76 -18.77
N TYR A 59 5.73 -15.61 -18.31
CA TYR A 59 6.19 -14.50 -19.17
C TYR A 59 7.72 -14.41 -19.31
N GLY A 60 8.46 -15.29 -18.63
CA GLY A 60 9.92 -15.32 -18.62
C GLY A 60 10.56 -14.28 -17.67
N GLY A 61 11.89 -14.37 -17.53
CA GLY A 61 12.68 -13.45 -16.68
C GLY A 61 12.64 -11.98 -17.11
N GLY A 62 12.08 -11.69 -18.30
CA GLY A 62 11.88 -10.33 -18.79
C GLY A 62 10.91 -9.50 -17.95
N MET A 63 10.08 -10.10 -17.10
CA MET A 63 9.10 -9.37 -16.27
C MET A 63 9.67 -8.83 -14.94
N ILE A 64 10.90 -9.17 -14.59
CA ILE A 64 11.52 -8.76 -13.30
C ILE A 64 11.60 -7.23 -13.15
N TRP A 65 11.73 -6.49 -14.27
CA TRP A 65 11.75 -5.02 -14.22
C TRP A 65 10.45 -4.43 -13.65
N ALA A 66 9.30 -5.08 -13.90
CA ALA A 66 8.01 -4.64 -13.39
C ALA A 66 7.94 -4.78 -11.86
N ALA A 67 8.51 -5.86 -11.32
CA ALA A 67 8.66 -6.04 -9.87
C ALA A 67 9.54 -4.95 -9.26
N ALA A 68 10.72 -4.71 -9.85
CA ALA A 68 11.65 -3.69 -9.38
C ALA A 68 11.03 -2.28 -9.43
N PHE A 69 10.31 -1.97 -10.51
CA PHE A 69 9.59 -0.70 -10.66
C PHE A 69 8.46 -0.56 -9.63
N GLY A 70 7.68 -1.61 -9.41
CA GLY A 70 6.62 -1.62 -8.40
C GLY A 70 7.14 -1.35 -7.00
N VAL A 71 8.21 -2.06 -6.60
CA VAL A 71 8.87 -1.84 -5.29
C VAL A 71 9.45 -0.42 -5.19
N PHE A 72 10.03 0.09 -6.27
CA PHE A 72 10.56 1.46 -6.29
C PHE A 72 9.46 2.51 -6.08
N VAL A 73 8.34 2.39 -6.81
CA VAL A 73 7.20 3.29 -6.65
C VAL A 73 6.61 3.19 -5.25
N GLN A 74 6.46 1.97 -4.73
CA GLN A 74 5.97 1.74 -3.37
C GLN A 74 6.89 2.37 -2.32
N LEU A 75 8.20 2.24 -2.47
CA LEU A 75 9.19 2.87 -1.59
C LEU A 75 9.07 4.39 -1.65
N TRP A 76 9.05 4.96 -2.85
CA TRP A 76 8.93 6.40 -3.07
C TRP A 76 7.67 6.97 -2.42
N VAL A 77 6.53 6.32 -2.67
CA VAL A 77 5.23 6.71 -2.11
C VAL A 77 5.25 6.63 -0.58
N ASN A 78 5.78 5.55 0.01
CA ASN A 78 5.87 5.41 1.47
C ASN A 78 6.77 6.47 2.11
N ILE A 79 7.87 6.84 1.46
CA ILE A 79 8.77 7.92 1.92
C ILE A 79 8.04 9.26 1.90
N GLU A 80 7.32 9.57 0.82
CA GLU A 80 6.59 10.83 0.68
C GLU A 80 5.43 10.93 1.68
N LEU A 81 4.67 9.83 1.85
CA LEU A 81 3.64 9.73 2.88
C LEU A 81 4.24 9.95 4.28
N GLY A 82 5.38 9.32 4.58
CA GLY A 82 6.07 9.49 5.85
C GLY A 82 6.54 10.92 6.08
N ARG A 83 7.07 11.59 5.05
CA ARG A 83 7.48 12.99 5.14
C ARG A 83 6.29 13.92 5.38
N TYR A 84 5.15 13.65 4.73
CA TYR A 84 3.93 14.41 4.92
C TYR A 84 3.37 14.26 6.34
N THR A 85 3.29 13.03 6.86
CA THR A 85 2.78 12.78 8.22
C THR A 85 3.69 13.37 9.29
N LEU A 86 5.02 13.32 9.09
CA LEU A 86 5.99 13.92 10.00
C LEU A 86 5.96 15.45 9.99
N ALA A 87 5.75 16.09 8.83
CA ALA A 87 5.71 17.54 8.71
C ALA A 87 4.40 18.16 9.21
N THR A 88 3.28 17.44 9.07
CA THR A 88 1.93 18.00 9.26
C THR A 88 1.22 17.45 10.50
N GLY A 89 1.69 16.34 11.08
CA GLY A 89 1.01 15.64 12.18
C GLY A 89 -0.34 15.00 11.82
N GLU A 90 -0.79 15.17 10.58
CA GLU A 90 -2.06 14.66 10.07
C GLU A 90 -1.87 13.48 9.12
N SER A 91 -2.89 12.62 9.04
CA SER A 91 -2.92 11.57 8.04
C SER A 91 -2.92 12.15 6.62
N VAL A 92 -2.26 11.47 5.70
CA VAL A 92 -2.27 11.84 4.27
C VAL A 92 -3.70 11.85 3.71
N TYR A 93 -4.60 11.01 4.24
CA TYR A 93 -6.01 10.99 3.84
C TYR A 93 -6.78 12.26 4.24
N THR A 94 -6.48 12.85 5.40
CA THR A 94 -7.06 14.14 5.80
C THR A 94 -6.46 15.30 4.99
N GLY A 95 -5.18 15.20 4.61
CA GLY A 95 -4.53 16.07 3.63
C GLY A 95 -5.22 16.07 2.26
N TYR A 96 -5.46 14.88 1.70
CA TYR A 96 -6.19 14.72 0.44
C TYR A 96 -7.63 15.27 0.52
N ALA A 97 -8.30 15.09 1.67
CA ALA A 97 -9.62 15.66 1.89
C ALA A 97 -9.63 17.21 1.83
N ARG A 98 -8.53 17.89 2.24
CA ARG A 98 -8.41 19.36 2.15
C ARG A 98 -8.27 19.85 0.71
N VAL A 99 -7.59 19.08 -0.16
CA VAL A 99 -7.45 19.40 -1.59
C VAL A 99 -8.77 19.16 -2.33
N TRP A 100 -9.37 17.98 -2.16
CA TRP A 100 -10.68 17.66 -2.75
C TRP A 100 -11.37 16.50 -2.00
N ARG A 101 -12.60 16.70 -1.51
CA ARG A 101 -13.38 15.66 -0.80
C ARG A 101 -13.63 14.39 -1.62
N GLY A 102 -13.57 14.49 -2.96
CA GLY A 102 -13.74 13.35 -3.86
C GLY A 102 -12.52 12.43 -3.97
N PHE A 103 -11.33 12.87 -3.56
CA PHE A 103 -10.13 12.04 -3.60
C PHE A 103 -10.20 10.87 -2.63
N VAL A 104 -10.81 11.06 -1.45
CA VAL A 104 -10.95 10.01 -0.43
C VAL A 104 -11.77 8.81 -0.95
N PRO A 105 -13.02 8.97 -1.42
CA PRO A 105 -13.78 7.85 -1.96
C PRO A 105 -13.16 7.28 -3.26
N LEU A 106 -12.54 8.12 -4.10
CA LEU A 106 -11.84 7.64 -5.30
C LEU A 106 -10.65 6.74 -4.94
N PHE A 107 -9.85 7.14 -3.97
CA PHE A 107 -8.68 6.37 -3.53
C PHE A 107 -9.10 5.07 -2.85
N ILE A 108 -10.17 5.09 -2.05
CA ILE A 108 -10.76 3.88 -1.47
C ILE A 108 -11.24 2.94 -2.58
N LEU A 109 -11.95 3.46 -3.59
CA LEU A 109 -12.46 2.65 -4.69
C LEU A 109 -11.32 2.06 -5.54
N LEU A 110 -10.31 2.86 -5.87
CA LEU A 110 -9.11 2.39 -6.58
C LEU A 110 -8.34 1.35 -5.76
N ASN A 111 -8.27 1.51 -4.45
CA ASN A 111 -7.64 0.53 -3.56
C ASN A 111 -8.42 -0.78 -3.54
N VAL A 112 -9.75 -0.73 -3.39
CA VAL A 112 -10.61 -1.92 -3.43
C VAL A 112 -10.53 -2.63 -4.79
N VAL A 113 -10.60 -1.89 -5.90
CA VAL A 113 -10.43 -2.44 -7.24
C VAL A 113 -9.03 -3.03 -7.39
N GLY A 114 -8.00 -2.35 -6.89
CA GLY A 114 -6.61 -2.79 -6.91
C GLY A 114 -6.34 -4.06 -6.07
N TRP A 115 -7.07 -4.25 -4.97
CA TRP A 115 -7.02 -5.47 -4.16
C TRP A 115 -7.82 -6.63 -4.78
N ILE A 116 -8.83 -6.32 -5.60
CA ILE A 116 -9.63 -7.32 -6.35
C ILE A 116 -9.01 -7.65 -7.72
N LEU A 117 -8.03 -6.85 -8.19
CA LEU A 117 -7.30 -7.08 -9.45
C LEU A 117 -6.78 -8.53 -9.55
N PRO A 118 -6.55 -9.01 -10.78
CA PRO A 118 -6.62 -10.43 -11.08
C PRO A 118 -5.61 -11.27 -10.29
N GLY A 119 -4.47 -10.73 -9.84
CA GLY A 119 -3.49 -11.48 -9.04
C GLY A 119 -4.08 -12.16 -7.80
N TRP A 120 -4.76 -11.39 -6.93
CA TRP A 120 -5.32 -11.93 -5.67
C TRP A 120 -6.56 -12.80 -5.92
N ALA A 121 -7.35 -12.47 -6.93
CA ALA A 121 -8.51 -13.25 -7.35
C ALA A 121 -8.11 -14.61 -7.97
N MET A 122 -7.07 -14.63 -8.81
CA MET A 122 -6.51 -15.84 -9.42
C MET A 122 -5.89 -16.76 -8.36
N ASP A 123 -5.08 -16.23 -7.45
CA ASP A 123 -4.49 -17.02 -6.36
C ASP A 123 -5.57 -17.66 -5.46
N SER A 124 -6.61 -16.89 -5.11
CA SER A 124 -7.72 -17.38 -4.30
C SER A 124 -8.57 -18.42 -5.05
N GLY A 125 -8.80 -18.22 -6.34
CA GLY A 125 -9.52 -19.16 -7.21
C GLY A 125 -8.76 -20.48 -7.40
N ALA A 126 -7.44 -20.42 -7.56
CA ALA A 126 -6.57 -21.59 -7.65
C ALA A 126 -6.62 -22.41 -6.35
N ALA A 127 -6.51 -21.74 -5.20
CA ALA A 127 -6.63 -22.42 -3.90
C ALA A 127 -8.00 -23.08 -3.71
N LEU A 128 -9.09 -22.38 -4.05
CA LEU A 128 -10.44 -22.92 -3.94
C LEU A 128 -10.67 -24.15 -4.85
N LYS A 129 -10.13 -24.13 -6.09
CA LYS A 129 -10.19 -25.27 -7.01
C LYS A 129 -9.53 -26.51 -6.40
N VAL A 130 -8.35 -26.36 -5.79
CA VAL A 130 -7.65 -27.47 -5.12
C VAL A 130 -8.49 -28.03 -3.98
N PHE A 131 -9.10 -27.17 -3.16
CA PHE A 131 -9.96 -27.61 -2.06
C PHE A 131 -11.22 -28.36 -2.53
N LEU A 132 -11.85 -27.93 -3.62
CA LEU A 132 -13.09 -28.53 -4.12
C LEU A 132 -12.88 -29.80 -4.94
N THR A 133 -11.83 -29.85 -5.75
CA THR A 133 -11.61 -30.94 -6.72
C THR A 133 -10.60 -31.97 -6.24
N GLY A 134 -9.80 -31.66 -5.21
CA GLY A 134 -8.72 -32.51 -4.73
C GLY A 134 -7.59 -32.72 -5.73
N GLN A 135 -7.67 -32.10 -6.91
CA GLN A 135 -6.61 -32.12 -7.91
C GLN A 135 -5.56 -31.07 -7.53
N GLY A 136 -4.30 -31.49 -7.44
CA GLY A 136 -3.18 -30.56 -7.28
C GLY A 136 -3.11 -29.59 -8.45
N VAL A 137 -2.51 -28.41 -8.24
CA VAL A 137 -2.18 -27.52 -9.35
C VAL A 137 -1.02 -28.16 -10.11
N ASP A 138 -1.34 -28.87 -11.19
CA ASP A 138 -0.32 -29.45 -12.06
C ASP A 138 0.43 -28.31 -12.77
N ALA A 139 1.76 -28.38 -12.86
CA ALA A 139 2.56 -27.36 -13.55
C ALA A 139 2.14 -27.12 -15.01
N ASN A 140 1.43 -28.08 -15.62
CA ASN A 140 0.89 -27.99 -16.98
C ASN A 140 -0.50 -27.31 -17.04
N SER A 141 -1.27 -27.30 -15.94
CA SER A 141 -2.57 -26.61 -15.89
C SER A 141 -2.45 -25.13 -15.48
N ALA A 142 -1.31 -24.72 -14.93
CA ALA A 142 -0.94 -23.32 -14.73
C ALA A 142 -0.52 -22.58 -16.03
N LEU A 143 -0.41 -23.31 -17.14
CA LEU A 143 -0.13 -22.79 -18.49
C LEU A 143 -1.38 -22.78 -19.38
N ASP A 144 -2.52 -23.26 -18.89
CA ASP A 144 -3.80 -23.19 -19.60
C ASP A 144 -4.37 -21.77 -19.42
N PRO A 145 -4.54 -20.97 -20.50
CA PRO A 145 -5.09 -19.62 -20.41
C PRO A 145 -6.58 -19.59 -20.06
N ALA A 146 -7.22 -20.74 -19.83
CA ALA A 146 -8.57 -20.83 -19.29
C ALA A 146 -8.60 -20.64 -17.77
N PHE A 147 -8.05 -19.52 -17.27
CA PHE A 147 -8.57 -18.65 -16.20
C PHE A 147 -7.70 -17.40 -16.09
#